data_AF-A0A447N2C1-F1
#
_entry.id   AF-A0A447N2C1-F1
#
_cell.length_a   1.000
_cell.length_b   1.000
_cell.length_c   1.000
_cell.angle_alpha   90.00
_cell.angle_beta   90.00
_cell.angle_gamma   90.00
#
_symmetry.space_group_name_H-M   'P 1'
#
loop_
_entity.id
_entity.type
_entity.pdbx_description
1 polymer ?
#
loop_
_entity_poly.entity_id
_entity_poly.type
_entity_poly.pdbx_seq_one_letter_code
_entity_poly.pdbx_strand_id
1 'polypeptide(L)'
;MANDDAAQHVQNVLHQLQIDISHSRHYTGENGYACIRLSHGDRQFVASNKNGVLREHPFSLSDDDLRYISQFTLVHSSINGHLESELEKIKQQTVLLSFDFSGRGTDDYF
;
A
#
# COMPACT_ATOMS: atom_id res chain seq x y z
N MET A 1 -4.59 1.70 -7.62
CA MET A 1 -4.73 3.15 -7.79
C MET A 1 -6.12 3.45 -8.32
N ALA A 2 -6.67 4.61 -7.94
CA ALA A 2 -7.98 5.05 -8.42
C ALA A 2 -7.87 5.78 -9.77
N ASN A 3 -8.91 6.48 -10.19
CA ASN A 3 -8.97 7.24 -11.45
C ASN A 3 -9.29 8.74 -11.27
N ASP A 4 -9.17 9.25 -10.05
CA ASP A 4 -9.33 10.68 -9.74
C ASP A 4 -8.03 11.48 -9.94
N ASP A 5 -8.11 12.81 -9.79
CA ASP A 5 -6.97 13.71 -9.95
C ASP A 5 -5.82 13.39 -8.97
N ALA A 6 -6.16 12.93 -7.77
CA ALA A 6 -5.17 12.53 -6.76
C ALA A 6 -4.38 11.29 -7.22
N ALA A 7 -5.06 10.26 -7.74
CA ALA A 7 -4.39 9.10 -8.32
C ALA A 7 -3.55 9.48 -9.54
N GLN A 8 -4.03 10.39 -10.39
CA GLN A 8 -3.27 10.85 -11.56
C GLN A 8 -1.98 11.58 -11.13
N HIS A 9 -2.05 12.43 -10.11
CA HIS A 9 -0.88 13.09 -9.56
C HIS A 9 0.14 12.07 -9.03
N VAL A 10 -0.30 11.09 -8.24
CA VAL A 10 0.57 10.04 -7.71
C VAL A 10 1.25 9.26 -8.84
N GLN A 11 0.49 8.85 -9.87
CA GLN A 11 1.03 8.14 -11.03
C GLN A 11 2.07 8.97 -11.80
N ASN A 12 1.80 10.25 -12.01
CA ASN A 12 2.73 11.14 -12.70
C ASN A 12 4.05 11.26 -11.94
N VAL A 13 4.00 11.38 -10.61
CA VAL A 13 5.21 11.45 -9.77
C VAL A 13 5.97 10.12 -9.80
N LEU A 14 5.29 8.98 -9.68
CA LEU A 14 5.91 7.66 -9.78
C LEU A 14 6.62 7.47 -11.13
N HIS A 15 6.00 7.90 -12.22
CA HIS A 15 6.61 7.89 -13.55
C HIS A 15 7.85 8.79 -13.63
N GLN A 16 7.81 10.01 -13.08
CA GLN A 16 8.98 10.90 -13.02
C GLN A 16 10.13 10.29 -12.21
N LEU A 17 9.81 9.56 -11.14
CA LEU A 17 10.77 8.82 -10.32
C LEU A 17 11.21 7.49 -10.93
N GLN A 18 10.69 7.13 -12.11
CA GLN A 18 10.97 5.88 -12.81
C GLN A 18 10.65 4.63 -11.97
N ILE A 19 9.60 4.73 -11.14
CA ILE A 19 9.08 3.60 -10.36
C ILE A 19 8.10 2.84 -11.24
N ASP A 20 8.34 1.54 -11.42
CA ASP A 20 7.44 0.68 -12.18
C ASP A 20 6.11 0.48 -11.44
N ILE A 21 5.02 0.77 -12.13
CA ILE A 21 3.64 0.62 -11.67
C ILE A 21 2.83 -0.31 -12.57
N SER A 22 3.47 -1.04 -13.50
CA SER A 22 2.82 -1.94 -14.47
C SER A 22 1.95 -3.03 -13.82
N HIS A 23 2.31 -3.45 -12.60
CA HIS A 23 1.55 -4.44 -11.80
C HIS A 23 0.54 -3.80 -10.83
N SER A 24 0.34 -2.48 -10.87
CA SER A 24 -0.67 -1.81 -10.04
C SER A 24 -2.08 -2.08 -10.56
N ARG A 25 -3.01 -2.41 -9.67
CA ARG A 25 -4.43 -2.56 -10.04
C ARG A 25 -5.09 -1.19 -10.15
N HIS A 26 -5.97 -1.02 -11.14
CA HIS A 26 -6.72 0.22 -11.35
C HIS A 26 -8.21 -0.02 -11.15
N TYR A 27 -8.85 0.85 -10.36
CA TYR A 27 -10.27 0.78 -10.06
C TYR A 27 -10.91 2.16 -10.22
N THR A 28 -12.18 2.19 -10.59
CA THR A 28 -12.98 3.43 -10.56
C THR A 28 -13.26 3.82 -9.12
N GLY A 29 -13.01 5.09 -8.75
CA GLY A 29 -13.32 5.60 -7.41
C GLY A 29 -12.31 6.65 -6.93
N GLU A 30 -12.24 6.84 -5.61
CA GLU A 30 -11.35 7.82 -4.98
C GLU A 30 -10.03 7.21 -4.52
N ASN A 31 -8.93 7.93 -4.71
CA ASN A 31 -7.62 7.50 -4.22
C ASN A 31 -7.54 7.64 -2.69
N GLY A 32 -6.82 6.72 -2.04
CA GLY A 32 -6.57 6.82 -0.60
C GLY A 32 -5.78 8.10 -0.26
N TYR A 33 -6.22 8.84 0.76
CA TYR A 33 -5.50 10.01 1.27
C TYR A 33 -5.61 10.14 2.80
N ALA A 34 -4.63 10.84 3.37
CA ALA A 34 -4.65 11.32 4.74
C ALA A 34 -4.62 12.87 4.75
N CYS A 35 -5.42 13.47 5.61
CA CYS A 35 -5.42 14.90 5.88
C CYS A 35 -4.49 15.19 7.06
N ILE A 36 -3.43 15.95 6.80
CA ILE A 36 -2.38 16.25 7.77
C ILE A 36 -2.42 17.74 8.12
N ARG A 37 -2.45 18.05 9.41
CA ARG A 37 -2.24 19.40 9.94
C ARG A 37 -0.82 19.53 10.42
N LEU A 38 -0.18 20.64 10.04
CA LEU A 38 1.10 21.05 10.59
C LEU A 38 0.86 21.96 11.81
N SER A 39 1.41 21.59 12.96
CA SER A 39 1.36 22.39 14.19
C SER A 39 2.74 22.43 14.83
N HIS A 40 3.40 23.59 14.82
CA HIS A 40 4.73 23.77 15.42
C HIS A 40 5.80 22.77 14.93
N GLY A 41 5.73 22.37 13.66
CA GLY A 41 6.65 21.38 13.07
C GLY A 41 6.16 19.93 13.16
N ASP A 42 5.16 19.64 14.01
CA ASP A 42 4.56 18.32 14.10
C ASP A 42 3.52 18.09 13.01
N ARG A 43 3.52 16.86 12.48
CA ARG A 43 2.51 16.36 11.54
C ARG A 43 1.44 15.61 12.29
N GLN A 44 0.24 16.18 12.36
CA GLN A 44 -0.91 15.57 13.03
C GLN A 44 -1.89 15.02 11.99
N PHE A 45 -2.20 13.74 12.08
CA PHE A 45 -3.23 13.10 11.25
C PHE A 45 -4.61 13.53 11.74
N VAL A 46 -5.34 14.27 10.90
CA VAL A 46 -6.66 14.83 11.26
C VAL A 46 -7.79 13.94 10.77
N ALA A 47 -7.68 13.44 9.53
CA ALA A 47 -8.70 12.61 8.90
C ALA A 47 -8.07 11.78 7.77
N SER A 48 -8.85 10.85 7.21
CA SER A 48 -8.53 10.14 5.97
C SER A 48 -9.84 9.67 5.33
N ASN A 49 -9.80 9.34 4.05
CA ASN A 49 -10.90 8.58 3.43
C ASN A 49 -10.80 7.06 3.66
N LYS A 50 -9.96 6.64 4.62
CA LYS A 50 -9.76 5.22 5.00
C LYS A 50 -9.37 4.34 3.81
N ASN A 51 -8.38 4.78 3.03
CA ASN A 51 -7.74 4.06 1.91
C ASN A 51 -8.52 4.00 0.59
N GLY A 52 -9.59 4.77 0.42
CA GLY A 52 -10.28 4.93 -0.87
C GLY A 52 -10.61 3.58 -1.54
N VAL A 53 -10.33 3.44 -2.84
CA VAL A 53 -10.56 2.21 -3.61
C VAL A 53 -9.89 0.96 -3.02
N LEU A 54 -8.80 1.06 -2.26
CA LEU A 54 -8.16 -0.12 -1.65
C LEU A 54 -9.06 -0.75 -0.57
N ARG A 55 -9.85 0.06 0.14
CA ARG A 55 -10.82 -0.43 1.12
C ARG A 55 -11.95 -1.22 0.45
N GLU A 56 -12.35 -0.79 -0.74
CA GLU A 56 -13.46 -1.37 -1.51
C GLU A 56 -13.01 -2.57 -2.34
N HIS A 57 -11.73 -2.63 -2.67
CA HIS A 57 -11.09 -3.71 -3.41
C HIS A 57 -9.84 -4.21 -2.67
N PRO A 58 -10.01 -4.98 -1.58
CA PRO A 58 -8.89 -5.58 -0.86
C PRO A 58 -7.99 -6.40 -1.79
N PHE A 59 -6.70 -6.42 -1.50
CA PHE A 59 -5.75 -7.19 -2.29
C PHE A 59 -6.01 -8.70 -2.11
N SER A 60 -6.14 -9.40 -3.23
CA SER A 60 -6.03 -10.85 -3.30
C SER A 60 -4.91 -11.16 -4.29
N LEU A 61 -3.86 -11.84 -3.84
CA LEU A 61 -2.72 -12.16 -4.68
C LEU A 61 -3.07 -13.38 -5.54
N SER A 62 -2.93 -13.21 -6.85
CA SER A 62 -3.00 -14.29 -7.83
C SER A 62 -1.66 -15.04 -7.91
N ASP A 63 -1.66 -16.19 -8.56
CA ASP A 63 -0.42 -16.94 -8.83
C ASP A 63 0.57 -16.11 -9.67
N ASP A 64 0.08 -15.26 -10.56
CA ASP A 64 0.90 -14.38 -11.39
C ASP A 64 1.59 -13.30 -10.52
N ASP A 65 0.86 -12.75 -9.54
CA ASP A 65 1.43 -11.81 -8.56
C ASP A 65 2.51 -12.50 -7.71
N LEU A 66 2.26 -13.73 -7.25
CA LEU A 66 3.24 -14.49 -6.45
C LEU A 66 4.49 -14.84 -7.25
N ARG A 67 4.34 -15.22 -8.52
CA ARG A 67 5.47 -15.45 -9.43
C ARG A 67 6.29 -14.17 -9.59
N TYR A 68 5.66 -13.03 -9.83
CA TYR A 68 6.35 -11.74 -9.90
C TYR A 68 7.08 -11.41 -8.59
N ILE A 69 6.40 -11.54 -7.44
CA ILE A 69 6.98 -11.29 -6.11
C ILE A 69 8.21 -12.16 -5.86
N SER A 70 8.19 -13.44 -6.25
CA SER A 70 9.31 -14.37 -6.04
C SER A 70 10.60 -13.98 -6.78
N GLN A 71 10.54 -13.03 -7.71
CA GLN A 71 11.71 -12.54 -8.43
C GLN A 71 12.52 -11.50 -7.63
N PHE A 72 11.99 -11.04 -6.50
CA PHE A 72 12.63 -10.02 -5.66
C PHE A 72 13.32 -10.62 -4.43
N THR A 73 14.36 -9.95 -3.94
CA THR A 73 15.04 -10.36 -2.70
C THR A 73 14.28 -9.90 -1.45
N LEU A 74 13.53 -8.79 -1.54
CA LEU A 74 12.85 -8.14 -0.42
C LEU A 74 11.48 -7.63 -0.85
N VAL A 75 10.48 -7.94 -0.04
CA VAL A 75 9.14 -7.35 -0.09
C VAL A 75 8.95 -6.52 1.17
N HIS A 76 8.43 -5.31 1.02
CA HIS A 76 8.07 -4.46 2.14
C HIS A 76 6.57 -4.15 2.11
N SER A 77 5.92 -4.22 3.27
CA SER A 77 4.52 -3.84 3.48
C SER A 77 4.33 -3.15 4.82
N SER A 78 3.12 -2.66 5.10
CA SER A 78 2.75 -2.05 6.38
C SER A 78 1.30 -2.36 6.74
N ILE A 79 0.92 -2.09 7.99
CA ILE A 79 -0.48 -2.17 8.47
C ILE A 79 -1.45 -1.32 7.63
N ASN A 80 -0.97 -0.28 6.95
CA ASN A 80 -1.82 0.56 6.11
C ASN A 80 -2.00 -0.02 4.70
N GLY A 81 -1.30 -1.11 4.37
CA GLY A 81 -1.40 -1.81 3.09
C GLY A 81 -2.57 -2.78 2.98
N HIS A 82 -3.22 -3.14 4.10
CA HIS A 82 -4.35 -4.10 4.14
C HIS A 82 -4.04 -5.43 3.43
N LEU A 83 -2.83 -5.95 3.67
CA LEU A 83 -2.29 -7.15 3.02
C LEU A 83 -2.19 -8.33 3.99
N GLU A 84 -2.65 -8.18 5.23
CA GLU A 84 -2.48 -9.13 6.34
C GLU A 84 -2.93 -10.55 5.97
N SER A 85 -4.09 -10.69 5.31
CA SER A 85 -4.62 -11.99 4.88
C SER A 85 -3.77 -12.67 3.81
N GLU A 86 -2.88 -11.93 3.15
CA GLU A 86 -2.06 -12.39 2.04
C GLU A 86 -0.57 -12.53 2.42
N LEU A 87 -0.15 -12.04 3.59
CA LEU A 87 1.26 -12.07 4.03
C LEU A 87 1.83 -13.49 4.09
N GLU A 88 1.03 -14.47 4.50
CA GLU A 88 1.46 -15.87 4.56
C GLU A 88 1.82 -16.40 3.16
N LYS A 89 1.05 -16.02 2.12
CA LYS A 89 1.36 -16.41 0.73
C LYS A 89 2.69 -15.82 0.25
N ILE A 90 3.00 -14.58 0.67
CA ILE A 90 4.27 -13.91 0.36
C ILE A 90 5.41 -14.58 1.11
N LYS A 91 5.23 -14.89 2.40
CA LYS A 91 6.24 -15.53 3.25
C LYS A 91 6.63 -16.94 2.75
N GLN A 92 5.72 -17.63 2.07
CA GLN A 92 5.99 -18.91 1.43
C GLN A 92 6.86 -18.80 0.16
N GLN A 93 7.06 -17.59 -0.37
CA GLN A 93 7.98 -17.34 -1.48
C GLN A 93 9.43 -17.26 -0.97
N THR A 94 10.40 -17.36 -1.87
CA THR A 94 11.84 -17.22 -1.55
C THR A 94 12.25 -15.74 -1.42
N VAL A 95 11.54 -14.99 -0.58
CA VAL A 95 11.73 -13.54 -0.38
C VAL A 95 11.90 -13.18 1.10
N LEU A 96 12.65 -12.13 1.39
CA LEU A 96 12.62 -11.51 2.71
C LEU A 96 11.36 -10.64 2.82
N LEU A 97 10.62 -10.75 3.92
CA LEU A 97 9.45 -9.93 4.18
C LEU A 97 9.74 -8.93 5.31
N SER A 98 9.66 -7.64 4.99
CA SER A 98 9.71 -6.54 5.94
C SER A 98 8.31 -5.97 6.16
N PHE A 99 7.94 -5.71 7.41
CA PHE A 99 6.63 -5.18 7.77
C PHE A 99 6.74 -4.00 8.73
N ASP A 100 6.05 -2.89 8.42
CA ASP A 100 5.93 -1.71 9.28
C ASP A 100 4.58 -1.67 10.01
N PHE A 101 4.62 -1.75 11.34
CA PHE A 101 3.44 -1.74 12.21
C PHE A 101 2.85 -0.33 12.44
N SER A 102 3.54 0.73 11.98
CA SER A 102 3.18 2.12 12.22
C SER A 102 2.94 2.43 13.72
N GLY A 103 2.26 3.53 14.05
CA GLY A 103 1.90 3.87 15.44
C GLY A 103 0.70 3.09 16.00
N ARG A 104 0.17 2.09 15.28
CA ARG A 104 -1.00 1.29 15.67
C ARG A 104 -0.67 -0.16 16.02
N GLY A 105 0.58 -0.59 15.83
CA GLY A 105 1.03 -1.88 16.35
C GLY A 105 0.94 -1.86 17.87
N THR A 106 -0.08 -2.51 18.41
CA THR A 106 -0.09 -2.97 19.80
C THR A 106 0.55 -4.35 19.86
N ASP A 107 0.98 -4.78 21.05
CA ASP A 107 1.52 -6.14 21.23
C ASP A 107 0.51 -7.22 20.78
N ASP A 108 -0.79 -6.91 20.81
CA ASP A 108 -1.90 -7.79 20.37
C ASP A 108 -2.01 -7.97 18.84
N TYR A 109 -1.20 -7.26 18.04
CA TYR A 109 -1.20 -7.40 16.58
C TYR A 109 -0.41 -8.66 16.12
N PHE A 110 0.22 -9.38 17.06
CA PHE A 110 0.96 -10.63 16.84
C PHE A 110 0.20 -11.88 17.32
#